data_AF-A0A6V7R3W4-F1
#
_entry.id   AF-A0A6V7R3W4-F1
#
_cell.length_a   1.000
_cell.length_b   1.000
_cell.length_c   1.000
_cell.angle_alpha   90.00
_cell.angle_beta   90.00
_cell.angle_gamma   90.00
#
_symmetry.space_group_name_H-M   'P 1'
#
loop_
_entity.id
_entity.type
_entity.pdbx_description
1 polymer ?
#
loop_
_entity_poly.entity_id
_entity_poly.type
_entity_poly.pdbx_seq_one_letter_code
_entity_poly.pdbx_strand_id
1 'polypeptide(L)'
;MKKFIMYCMLGLLFIILPTVTSTQAAEINPYLEKIIDLRIFDTTEKNNQDAAEMIERLDRVDDSILRNVSNSGARMILSDKKLVELPEFEELRGVIPRGHTEPWDNVPGLGGFISYAAIGKSEPSIKNNHGDINLELHEFGHIVDMYTFEGVELSATEEFRAAHKQDKDNIFPEDDYFNYVDEYFAEAFAYYYYTEASKHILYEKAPSTARFFDNLHTKILMVIARSEHSFKIVWDEHNQASTYMVRVNDKEYDVTEPEFSLDNLLGNSSYKVQVFTKDANGKVISSSYEEVVQTLKYENIDVSGLVDAYNEIKAIDVDNRTEALNQLKAQSDTMFTNIEQGRISQEKVDKLTDSIMVKVNDIKFDLVMKNMPKRPVTGVATITEENPIMSFLPLVFAVFGILIVAGGVLVYLLKSNKKG
;
A
#
# COMPACT_ATOMS: atom_id res chain seq x y z
N MET A 1 -23.51 2.02 -87.88
CA MET A 1 -22.86 0.70 -88.01
C MET A 1 -21.67 0.66 -87.06
N LYS A 2 -21.41 -0.50 -86.41
CA LYS A 2 -20.36 -0.76 -85.39
C LYS A 2 -20.61 -0.22 -83.95
N LYS A 3 -20.17 -1.02 -82.98
CA LYS A 3 -20.30 -0.90 -81.52
C LYS A 3 -18.94 -0.49 -80.91
N PHE A 4 -18.93 0.22 -79.78
CA PHE A 4 -17.86 0.26 -78.76
C PHE A 4 -18.56 0.63 -77.42
N ILE A 5 -18.80 -0.32 -76.51
CA ILE A 5 -17.91 -0.77 -75.43
C ILE A 5 -17.65 0.32 -74.37
N MET A 6 -18.49 0.30 -73.33
CA MET A 6 -18.15 0.21 -71.90
C MET A 6 -16.91 0.96 -71.39
N TYR A 7 -17.11 1.92 -70.47
CA TYR A 7 -16.48 1.96 -69.14
C TYR A 7 -17.24 2.94 -68.22
N CYS A 8 -17.86 2.43 -67.15
CA CYS A 8 -18.29 3.25 -66.03
C CYS A 8 -17.11 3.39 -65.05
N MET A 9 -16.46 4.54 -65.00
CA MET A 9 -15.49 4.82 -63.95
C MET A 9 -16.19 5.14 -62.64
N LEU A 10 -16.29 4.14 -61.76
CA LEU A 10 -16.50 4.36 -60.33
C LEU A 10 -15.23 5.00 -59.76
N GLY A 11 -15.27 6.32 -59.56
CA GLY A 11 -14.25 7.05 -58.81
C GLY A 11 -14.37 6.73 -57.32
N LEU A 12 -13.80 5.60 -56.88
CA LEU A 12 -13.65 5.30 -55.46
C LEU A 12 -12.51 6.16 -54.89
N LEU A 13 -12.87 7.32 -54.37
CA LEU A 13 -11.94 8.20 -53.66
C LEU A 13 -11.61 7.58 -52.29
N PHE A 14 -10.58 6.73 -52.23
CA PHE A 14 -10.00 6.30 -50.98
C PHE A 14 -9.34 7.49 -50.29
N ILE A 15 -10.09 8.17 -49.41
CA ILE A 15 -9.52 9.07 -48.42
C ILE A 15 -8.82 8.17 -47.39
N ILE A 16 -7.52 7.95 -47.59
CA ILE A 16 -6.65 7.39 -46.56
C ILE A 16 -6.51 8.48 -45.51
N LEU A 17 -7.41 8.47 -44.52
CA LEU A 17 -7.19 9.19 -43.28
C LEU A 17 -5.92 8.59 -42.66
N PRO A 18 -4.88 9.38 -42.37
CA PRO A 18 -3.77 8.88 -41.56
C PRO A 18 -4.35 8.50 -40.20
N THR A 19 -4.34 7.21 -39.89
CA THR A 19 -4.57 6.74 -38.53
C THR A 19 -3.41 7.24 -37.69
N VAL A 20 -3.57 8.42 -37.10
CA VAL A 20 -2.74 8.86 -35.99
C VAL A 20 -3.09 7.93 -34.84
N THR A 21 -2.40 6.79 -34.79
CA THR A 21 -2.24 6.04 -33.54
C THR A 21 -1.49 6.96 -32.61
N SER A 22 -2.23 7.68 -31.76
CA SER A 22 -1.64 8.22 -30.54
C SER A 22 -1.16 7.02 -29.74
N THR A 23 0.13 6.70 -29.86
CA THR A 23 0.84 5.96 -28.84
C THR A 23 0.69 6.79 -27.58
N GLN A 24 -0.31 6.44 -26.77
CA GLN A 24 -0.36 6.83 -25.37
C GLN A 24 0.98 6.36 -24.80
N ALA A 25 1.81 7.31 -24.34
CA ALA A 25 3.02 6.95 -23.63
C ALA A 25 2.61 5.98 -22.52
N ALA A 26 3.34 4.87 -22.38
CA ALA A 26 3.06 3.93 -21.31
C ALA A 26 3.11 4.70 -19.98
N GLU A 27 2.09 4.52 -19.15
CA GLU A 27 2.06 5.10 -17.82
C GLU A 27 3.09 4.33 -16.98
N ILE A 28 4.15 5.03 -16.57
CA ILE A 28 5.26 4.46 -15.78
C ILE A 28 4.69 3.77 -14.54
N ASN A 29 5.29 2.65 -14.13
CA ASN A 29 4.82 1.93 -12.96
C ASN A 29 4.74 2.83 -11.70
N PRO A 30 3.59 2.88 -10.99
CA PRO A 30 3.39 3.79 -9.86
C PRO A 30 4.16 3.40 -8.58
N TYR A 31 4.89 2.29 -8.60
CA TYR A 31 5.90 1.95 -7.60
C TYR A 31 7.28 2.48 -8.03
N LEU A 32 7.65 2.35 -9.31
CA LEU A 32 8.88 2.93 -9.85
C LEU A 32 8.91 4.45 -9.72
N GLU A 33 7.79 5.14 -9.98
CA GLU A 33 7.65 6.60 -9.79
C GLU A 33 8.07 7.06 -8.37
N LYS A 34 7.84 6.23 -7.35
CA LYS A 34 8.18 6.53 -5.94
C LYS A 34 9.64 6.24 -5.61
N ILE A 35 10.29 5.35 -6.35
CA ILE A 35 11.70 4.98 -6.19
C ILE A 35 12.59 6.03 -6.86
N ILE A 36 12.25 6.43 -8.09
CA ILE A 36 13.10 7.33 -8.89
C ILE A 36 13.08 8.76 -8.34
N ASP A 37 14.25 9.40 -8.33
CA ASP A 37 14.44 10.83 -8.08
C ASP A 37 15.19 11.40 -9.30
N LEU A 38 14.43 11.90 -10.28
CA LEU A 38 14.97 12.40 -11.54
C LEU A 38 15.42 13.86 -11.40
N ARG A 39 16.72 14.10 -11.55
CA ARG A 39 17.38 15.40 -11.34
C ARG A 39 18.18 15.82 -12.57
N ILE A 40 17.50 16.37 -13.58
CA ILE A 40 18.12 16.92 -14.79
C ILE A 40 18.41 18.42 -14.58
N PHE A 41 19.68 18.82 -14.68
CA PHE A 41 20.12 20.21 -14.51
C PHE A 41 20.39 20.92 -15.85
N ASP A 42 20.86 20.19 -16.87
CA ASP A 42 21.00 20.63 -18.26
C ASP A 42 19.95 19.92 -19.12
N THR A 43 18.82 20.59 -19.38
CA THR A 43 17.62 20.02 -20.02
C THR A 43 17.77 19.88 -21.55
N THR A 44 18.89 19.32 -22.00
CA THR A 44 19.10 19.00 -23.42
C THR A 44 18.16 17.88 -23.86
N GLU A 45 17.81 17.86 -25.15
CA GLU A 45 17.04 16.76 -25.75
C GLU A 45 17.69 15.40 -25.47
N LYS A 46 19.02 15.33 -25.50
CA LYS A 46 19.76 14.10 -25.19
C LYS A 46 19.60 13.68 -23.72
N ASN A 47 19.75 14.58 -22.76
CA ASN A 47 19.61 14.22 -21.35
C ASN A 47 18.17 13.78 -21.03
N ASN A 48 17.17 14.42 -21.64
CA ASN A 48 15.77 14.01 -21.52
C ASN A 48 15.51 12.63 -22.14
N GLN A 49 16.06 12.36 -23.32
CA GLN A 49 15.96 11.05 -23.99
C GLN A 49 16.66 9.96 -23.17
N ASP A 50 17.92 10.18 -22.79
CA ASP A 50 18.71 9.22 -22.01
C ASP A 50 18.00 8.87 -20.69
N ALA A 51 17.45 9.86 -19.98
CA ALA A 51 16.68 9.64 -18.76
C ALA A 51 15.40 8.83 -18.99
N ALA A 52 14.65 9.12 -20.06
CA ALA A 52 13.44 8.38 -20.40
C ALA A 52 13.75 6.91 -20.74
N GLU A 53 14.83 6.66 -21.48
CA GLU A 53 15.29 5.30 -21.80
C GLU A 53 15.79 4.54 -20.57
N MET A 54 16.45 5.19 -19.61
CA MET A 54 16.83 4.59 -18.33
C MET A 54 15.59 4.16 -17.52
N ILE A 55 14.59 5.03 -17.44
CA ILE A 55 13.32 4.72 -16.75
C ILE A 55 12.61 3.56 -17.47
N GLU A 56 12.52 3.56 -18.80
CA GLU A 56 11.90 2.47 -19.58
C GLU A 56 12.59 1.10 -19.36
N ARG A 57 13.90 1.08 -19.07
CA ARG A 57 14.61 -0.15 -18.73
C ARG A 57 14.32 -0.63 -17.31
N LEU A 58 14.23 0.29 -16.35
CA LEU A 58 13.86 0.00 -14.95
C LEU A 58 12.40 -0.44 -14.82
N ASP A 59 11.50 0.06 -15.68
CA ASP A 59 10.06 -0.28 -15.73
C ASP A 59 9.79 -1.71 -16.24
N ARG A 60 10.84 -2.47 -16.61
CA ARG A 60 10.77 -3.89 -17.00
C ARG A 60 10.90 -4.85 -15.82
N VAL A 61 11.24 -4.34 -14.63
CA VAL A 61 11.35 -5.16 -13.41
C VAL A 61 9.95 -5.52 -12.90
N ASP A 62 9.78 -6.74 -12.39
CA ASP A 62 8.47 -7.25 -11.99
C ASP A 62 7.79 -6.37 -10.91
N ASP A 63 6.48 -6.15 -11.07
CA ASP A 63 5.64 -5.32 -10.20
C ASP A 63 5.81 -5.63 -8.70
N SER A 64 5.95 -6.91 -8.34
CA SER A 64 6.11 -7.36 -6.95
C SER A 64 7.46 -6.92 -6.34
N ILE A 65 8.53 -6.88 -7.15
CA ILE A 65 9.84 -6.34 -6.75
C ILE A 65 9.74 -4.81 -6.61
N LEU A 66 9.28 -4.11 -7.65
CA LEU A 66 9.15 -2.65 -7.65
C LEU A 66 8.30 -2.15 -6.46
N ARG A 67 7.21 -2.86 -6.18
CA ARG A 67 6.33 -2.59 -5.05
C ARG A 67 7.02 -2.71 -3.70
N ASN A 68 7.77 -3.79 -3.48
CA ASN A 68 8.40 -4.02 -2.18
C ASN A 68 9.60 -3.08 -1.96
N VAL A 69 10.42 -2.85 -2.99
CA VAL A 69 11.46 -1.80 -2.97
C VAL A 69 10.83 -0.43 -2.67
N SER A 70 9.72 -0.07 -3.33
CA SER A 70 9.01 1.18 -3.04
C SER A 70 8.50 1.29 -1.60
N ASN A 71 8.08 0.17 -0.98
CA ASN A 71 7.63 0.16 0.42
C ASN A 71 8.78 0.29 1.43
N SER A 72 10.00 -0.13 1.08
CA SER A 72 11.20 0.07 1.91
C SER A 72 11.57 1.55 2.08
N GLY A 73 11.17 2.39 1.11
CA GLY A 73 11.55 3.80 1.03
C GLY A 73 12.92 4.06 0.38
N ALA A 74 13.60 3.01 -0.12
CA ALA A 74 14.82 3.16 -0.90
C ALA A 74 14.57 4.00 -2.17
N ARG A 75 15.59 4.77 -2.58
CA ARG A 75 15.49 5.72 -3.69
C ARG A 75 16.66 5.54 -4.66
N MET A 76 16.42 5.86 -5.93
CA MET A 76 17.45 5.90 -6.96
C MET A 76 17.46 7.26 -7.64
N ILE A 77 18.56 7.99 -7.51
CA ILE A 77 18.74 9.30 -8.13
C ILE A 77 19.27 9.11 -9.55
N LEU A 78 18.55 9.62 -10.54
CA LEU A 78 19.01 9.70 -11.92
C LEU A 78 19.41 11.16 -12.20
N SER A 79 20.68 11.44 -12.48
CA SER A 79 21.14 12.82 -12.70
C SER A 79 22.24 12.95 -13.74
N ASP A 80 22.25 14.09 -14.43
CA ASP A 80 23.29 14.52 -15.38
C ASP A 80 24.47 15.24 -14.70
N LYS A 81 24.36 15.54 -13.40
CA LYS A 81 25.50 15.89 -12.54
C LYS A 81 26.27 14.66 -12.08
N LYS A 82 27.53 14.86 -11.70
CA LYS A 82 28.34 13.83 -11.04
C LYS A 82 27.81 13.51 -9.65
N LEU A 83 27.99 12.26 -9.19
CA LEU A 83 27.66 11.77 -7.85
C LEU A 83 28.05 12.79 -6.75
N VAL A 84 29.33 13.13 -6.64
CA VAL A 84 29.90 14.03 -5.61
C VAL A 84 29.48 15.50 -5.72
N GLU A 85 28.69 15.88 -6.74
CA GLU A 85 28.10 17.22 -6.89
C GLU A 85 26.66 17.29 -6.35
N LEU A 86 26.12 16.16 -5.89
CA LEU A 86 24.86 16.07 -5.16
C LEU A 86 25.14 16.21 -3.65
N PRO A 87 24.33 16.98 -2.88
CA PRO A 87 24.57 17.21 -1.45
C PRO A 87 24.65 15.93 -0.61
N GLU A 88 23.94 14.88 -1.01
CA GLU A 88 23.89 13.59 -0.32
C GLU A 88 25.21 12.80 -0.40
N PHE A 89 26.07 13.13 -1.37
CA PHE A 89 27.31 12.38 -1.66
C PHE A 89 28.56 13.28 -1.68
N GLU A 90 28.46 14.54 -1.23
CA GLU A 90 29.60 15.49 -1.22
C GLU A 90 30.78 14.97 -0.41
N GLU A 91 30.53 14.19 0.66
CA GLU A 91 31.56 13.58 1.51
C GLU A 91 32.40 12.49 0.82
N LEU A 92 31.93 11.94 -0.31
CA LEU A 92 32.67 10.94 -1.10
C LEU A 92 33.76 11.57 -1.99
N ARG A 93 33.84 12.90 -2.06
CA ARG A 93 34.81 13.63 -2.90
C ARG A 93 36.26 13.26 -2.56
N GLY A 94 36.98 12.76 -3.55
CA GLY A 94 38.36 12.28 -3.43
C GLY A 94 38.53 10.93 -2.74
N VAL A 95 37.43 10.29 -2.30
CA VAL A 95 37.45 8.95 -1.68
C VAL A 95 37.45 7.90 -2.79
N ILE A 96 38.28 6.86 -2.64
CA ILE A 96 38.37 5.73 -3.59
C ILE A 96 37.48 4.59 -3.09
N PRO A 97 36.56 4.04 -3.91
CA PRO A 97 35.72 2.90 -3.56
C PRO A 97 36.51 1.61 -3.29
N ARG A 98 35.89 0.66 -2.57
CA ARG A 98 36.35 -0.74 -2.51
C ARG A 98 36.42 -1.33 -3.91
N GLY A 99 37.59 -1.79 -4.35
CA GLY A 99 37.78 -2.46 -5.64
C GLY A 99 38.11 -1.54 -6.82
N HIS A 100 38.07 -0.22 -6.66
CA HIS A 100 38.36 0.74 -7.73
C HIS A 100 39.75 1.38 -7.58
N THR A 101 40.28 1.92 -8.69
CA THR A 101 41.51 2.74 -8.71
C THR A 101 41.25 4.24 -8.76
N GLU A 102 40.04 4.63 -9.17
CA GLU A 102 39.60 6.03 -9.35
C GLU A 102 38.70 6.47 -8.18
N PRO A 103 38.66 7.77 -7.84
CA PRO A 103 37.76 8.29 -6.80
C PRO A 103 36.29 8.34 -7.26
N TRP A 104 35.37 8.40 -6.30
CA TRP A 104 33.92 8.58 -6.53
C TRP A 104 33.57 9.79 -7.41
N ASP A 105 34.45 10.81 -7.52
CA ASP A 105 34.32 11.90 -8.50
C ASP A 105 34.17 11.43 -9.96
N ASN A 106 34.63 10.21 -10.28
CA ASN A 106 34.65 9.63 -11.62
C ASN A 106 33.76 8.38 -11.78
N VAL A 107 33.19 7.84 -10.70
CA VAL A 107 32.33 6.64 -10.76
C VAL A 107 30.91 7.04 -11.19
N PRO A 108 30.30 6.38 -12.18
CA PRO A 108 29.03 6.80 -12.75
C PRO A 108 27.79 6.28 -12.00
N GLY A 109 27.95 5.37 -11.04
CA GLY A 109 26.86 4.79 -10.25
C GLY A 109 27.26 4.54 -8.79
N LEU A 110 26.26 4.27 -7.95
CA LEU A 110 26.42 3.87 -6.55
C LEU A 110 25.17 3.13 -6.08
N GLY A 111 25.35 1.92 -5.53
CA GLY A 111 24.30 1.11 -4.92
C GLY A 111 24.14 1.36 -3.41
N GLY A 112 22.89 1.32 -2.93
CA GLY A 112 22.53 1.49 -1.52
C GLY A 112 21.14 2.10 -1.32
N PHE A 113 20.77 2.40 -0.07
CA PHE A 113 19.41 2.89 0.26
C PHE A 113 19.04 4.21 -0.47
N ILE A 114 20.04 5.06 -0.71
CA ILE A 114 19.97 6.13 -1.70
C ILE A 114 21.03 5.79 -2.75
N SER A 115 20.58 5.20 -3.85
CA SER A 115 21.42 4.86 -5.00
C SER A 115 21.50 6.01 -6.00
N TYR A 116 22.44 5.93 -6.93
CA TYR A 116 22.64 6.89 -8.01
C TYR A 116 23.03 6.20 -9.32
N ALA A 117 22.55 6.71 -10.45
CA ALA A 117 23.11 6.43 -11.76
C ALA A 117 23.17 7.69 -12.62
N ALA A 118 24.30 7.88 -13.31
CA ALA A 118 24.54 9.02 -14.17
C ALA A 118 23.75 8.92 -15.50
N ILE A 119 23.05 9.98 -15.86
CA ILE A 119 22.29 10.08 -17.11
C ILE A 119 23.25 10.00 -18.31
N GLY A 120 22.88 9.18 -19.30
CA GLY A 120 23.67 8.96 -20.51
C GLY A 120 24.93 8.09 -20.31
N LYS A 121 25.02 7.39 -19.16
CA LYS A 121 26.13 6.48 -18.81
C LYS A 121 25.77 5.00 -18.82
N SER A 122 24.55 4.62 -19.17
CA SER A 122 24.01 3.26 -19.15
C SER A 122 24.89 2.16 -19.75
N GLU A 123 25.58 2.44 -20.86
CA GLU A 123 26.28 1.43 -21.67
C GLU A 123 27.75 1.25 -21.26
N PRO A 124 28.24 -0.01 -21.11
CA PRO A 124 29.61 -0.28 -20.67
C PRO A 124 30.65 0.28 -21.64
N SER A 125 31.55 1.13 -21.13
CA SER A 125 32.67 1.64 -21.93
C SER A 125 33.72 2.40 -21.09
N ILE A 126 34.93 2.49 -21.61
CA ILE A 126 36.00 3.38 -21.07
C ILE A 126 35.52 4.84 -20.96
N LYS A 127 34.63 5.29 -21.86
CA LYS A 127 34.03 6.64 -21.82
C LYS A 127 33.04 6.80 -20.67
N ASN A 128 32.36 5.73 -20.29
CA ASN A 128 31.36 5.74 -19.22
C ASN A 128 31.94 5.36 -17.85
N ASN A 129 33.13 4.76 -17.82
CA ASN A 129 33.92 4.46 -16.61
C ASN A 129 33.28 3.39 -15.69
N HIS A 130 32.66 2.39 -16.31
CA HIS A 130 32.15 1.17 -15.67
C HIS A 130 32.11 0.02 -16.70
N GLY A 131 31.95 -1.21 -16.22
CA GLY A 131 32.00 -2.45 -17.03
C GLY A 131 30.68 -3.19 -17.21
N ASP A 132 29.67 -2.78 -16.44
CA ASP A 132 28.37 -3.44 -16.24
C ASP A 132 27.52 -3.40 -17.51
N ILE A 133 26.79 -4.47 -17.82
CA ILE A 133 25.98 -4.58 -19.05
C ILE A 133 24.96 -3.44 -19.17
N ASN A 134 24.44 -2.96 -18.04
CA ASN A 134 23.62 -1.76 -17.97
C ASN A 134 23.75 -1.13 -16.57
N LEU A 135 24.24 0.11 -16.52
CA LEU A 135 24.52 0.81 -15.26
C LEU A 135 23.30 0.89 -14.33
N GLU A 136 22.18 1.46 -14.80
CA GLU A 136 21.04 1.68 -13.92
C GLU A 136 20.37 0.38 -13.44
N LEU A 137 20.35 -0.69 -14.24
CA LEU A 137 19.86 -1.98 -13.79
C LEU A 137 20.83 -2.68 -12.82
N HIS A 138 22.15 -2.47 -12.95
CA HIS A 138 23.13 -2.96 -11.98
C HIS A 138 22.92 -2.27 -10.62
N GLU A 139 22.90 -0.94 -10.60
CA GLU A 139 22.70 -0.18 -9.35
C GLU A 139 21.31 -0.44 -8.74
N PHE A 140 20.28 -0.63 -9.56
CA PHE A 140 18.97 -1.08 -9.08
C PHE A 140 18.99 -2.52 -8.56
N GLY A 141 19.83 -3.39 -9.11
CA GLY A 141 20.10 -4.73 -8.61
C GLY A 141 20.61 -4.73 -7.16
N HIS A 142 21.51 -3.81 -6.81
CA HIS A 142 21.93 -3.60 -5.41
C HIS A 142 20.78 -3.14 -4.49
N ILE A 143 19.85 -2.32 -4.99
CA ILE A 143 18.65 -1.94 -4.23
C ILE A 143 17.74 -3.15 -4.00
N VAL A 144 17.51 -3.95 -5.05
CA VAL A 144 16.70 -5.17 -4.98
C VAL A 144 17.31 -6.18 -4.02
N ASP A 145 18.64 -6.34 -4.05
CA ASP A 145 19.38 -7.24 -3.15
C ASP A 145 19.11 -6.92 -1.67
N MET A 146 19.29 -5.65 -1.29
CA MET A 146 19.29 -5.21 0.11
C MET A 146 17.91 -4.81 0.66
N TYR A 147 16.96 -4.39 -0.19
CA TYR A 147 15.74 -3.69 0.25
C TYR A 147 14.41 -4.26 -0.30
N THR A 148 14.42 -5.44 -0.93
CA THR A 148 13.15 -6.16 -1.23
C THR A 148 12.48 -6.71 0.04
N PHE A 149 13.27 -6.97 1.09
CA PHE A 149 12.82 -7.56 2.36
C PHE A 149 13.50 -6.90 3.57
N GLU A 150 12.81 -6.77 4.70
CA GLU A 150 13.41 -6.23 5.92
C GLU A 150 14.44 -7.21 6.52
N GLY A 151 15.73 -6.87 6.41
CA GLY A 151 16.81 -7.62 7.04
C GLY A 151 17.24 -8.91 6.31
N VAL A 152 16.85 -9.09 5.05
CA VAL A 152 17.31 -10.20 4.18
C VAL A 152 17.94 -9.63 2.91
N GLU A 153 19.24 -9.84 2.78
CA GLU A 153 20.02 -9.62 1.56
C GLU A 153 19.89 -10.87 0.67
N LEU A 154 19.37 -10.73 -0.54
CA LEU A 154 19.06 -11.84 -1.45
C LEU A 154 20.31 -12.61 -1.89
N SER A 155 21.39 -11.89 -2.20
CA SER A 155 22.71 -12.42 -2.55
C SER A 155 23.33 -13.20 -1.38
N ALA A 156 22.93 -12.89 -0.15
CA ALA A 156 23.37 -13.59 1.04
C ALA A 156 22.64 -14.91 1.32
N THR A 157 21.50 -15.17 0.66
CA THR A 157 20.70 -16.40 0.84
C THR A 157 21.47 -17.66 0.42
N GLU A 158 21.20 -18.79 1.08
CA GLU A 158 21.84 -20.07 0.72
C GLU A 158 21.51 -20.49 -0.73
N GLU A 159 20.30 -20.20 -1.20
CA GLU A 159 19.86 -20.47 -2.57
C GLU A 159 20.67 -19.68 -3.60
N PHE A 160 20.83 -18.36 -3.41
CA PHE A 160 21.61 -17.55 -4.34
C PHE A 160 23.11 -17.86 -4.27
N ARG A 161 23.66 -18.08 -3.06
CA ARG A 161 25.07 -18.50 -2.88
C ARG A 161 25.36 -19.86 -3.54
N ALA A 162 24.39 -20.77 -3.57
CA ALA A 162 24.51 -22.03 -4.30
C ALA A 162 24.51 -21.82 -5.83
N ALA A 163 23.66 -20.91 -6.34
CA ALA A 163 23.65 -20.53 -7.75
C ALA A 163 24.96 -19.84 -8.17
N HIS A 164 25.40 -18.82 -7.43
CA HIS A 164 26.70 -18.13 -7.62
C HIS A 164 27.86 -19.12 -7.76
N LYS A 165 28.00 -20.04 -6.80
CA LYS A 165 29.05 -21.06 -6.79
C LYS A 165 29.01 -22.01 -8.00
N GLN A 166 27.82 -22.26 -8.57
CA GLN A 166 27.66 -23.13 -9.73
C GLN A 166 27.97 -22.39 -11.04
N ASP A 167 27.56 -21.13 -11.12
CA ASP A 167 27.37 -20.44 -12.40
C ASP A 167 28.36 -19.30 -12.67
N LYS A 168 28.96 -18.67 -11.64
CA LYS A 168 29.81 -17.47 -11.80
C LYS A 168 30.91 -17.64 -12.85
N ASP A 169 31.68 -18.72 -12.77
CA ASP A 169 32.81 -18.97 -13.68
C ASP A 169 32.38 -19.29 -15.13
N ASN A 170 31.11 -19.64 -15.37
CA ASN A 170 30.60 -19.90 -16.72
C ASN A 170 30.23 -18.62 -17.45
N ILE A 171 29.70 -17.61 -16.74
CA ILE A 171 29.28 -16.32 -17.29
C ILE A 171 30.38 -15.25 -17.19
N PHE A 172 31.09 -15.19 -16.06
CA PHE A 172 32.22 -14.28 -15.79
C PHE A 172 33.49 -15.10 -15.43
N PRO A 173 34.12 -15.76 -16.43
CA PRO A 173 35.34 -16.53 -16.23
C PRO A 173 36.54 -15.62 -15.94
N GLU A 174 37.40 -16.03 -15.00
CA GLU A 174 38.63 -15.32 -14.61
C GLU A 174 38.45 -13.88 -14.08
N ASP A 175 37.20 -13.44 -13.89
CA ASP A 175 36.89 -12.17 -13.26
C ASP A 175 36.72 -12.37 -11.74
N ASP A 176 37.69 -11.82 -10.99
CA ASP A 176 37.74 -11.86 -9.54
C ASP A 176 36.80 -10.85 -8.87
N TYR A 177 36.27 -9.85 -9.60
CA TYR A 177 35.31 -8.88 -9.06
C TYR A 177 34.02 -9.58 -8.66
N PHE A 178 33.48 -10.45 -9.54
CA PHE A 178 32.27 -11.23 -9.28
C PHE A 178 32.45 -12.37 -8.25
N ASN A 179 33.61 -12.47 -7.58
CA ASN A 179 33.72 -13.27 -6.35
C ASN A 179 32.97 -12.60 -5.18
N TYR A 180 32.75 -11.28 -5.24
CA TYR A 180 31.77 -10.58 -4.43
C TYR A 180 30.37 -10.98 -4.92
N VAL A 181 29.56 -11.56 -4.03
CA VAL A 181 28.27 -12.19 -4.40
C VAL A 181 27.18 -11.14 -4.61
N ASP A 182 27.30 -10.03 -3.89
CA ASP A 182 26.64 -8.73 -4.06
C ASP A 182 26.80 -8.22 -5.50
N GLU A 183 28.04 -8.03 -5.96
CA GLU A 183 28.33 -7.54 -7.32
C GLU A 183 27.85 -8.51 -8.41
N TYR A 184 27.97 -9.83 -8.18
CA TYR A 184 27.41 -10.83 -9.09
C TYR A 184 25.88 -10.82 -9.13
N PHE A 185 25.21 -10.55 -8.00
CA PHE A 185 23.76 -10.43 -7.95
C PHE A 185 23.30 -9.24 -8.80
N ALA A 186 23.89 -8.06 -8.58
CA ALA A 186 23.58 -6.84 -9.30
C ALA A 186 23.78 -7.01 -10.82
N GLU A 187 24.91 -7.56 -11.25
CA GLU A 187 25.19 -7.76 -12.67
C GLU A 187 24.30 -8.85 -13.29
N ALA A 188 24.07 -9.98 -12.61
CA ALA A 188 23.18 -11.02 -13.12
C ALA A 188 21.71 -10.55 -13.19
N PHE A 189 21.28 -9.69 -12.27
CA PHE A 189 19.98 -9.01 -12.31
C PHE A 189 19.89 -8.08 -13.53
N ALA A 190 20.94 -7.29 -13.81
CA ALA A 190 21.01 -6.46 -15.00
C ALA A 190 20.92 -7.30 -16.29
N TYR A 191 21.65 -8.42 -16.37
CA TYR A 191 21.52 -9.37 -17.49
C TYR A 191 20.07 -9.87 -17.66
N TYR A 192 19.37 -10.19 -16.57
CA TYR A 192 18.00 -10.74 -16.62
C TYR A 192 16.94 -9.74 -17.10
N TYR A 193 17.03 -8.44 -16.72
CA TYR A 193 16.01 -7.43 -17.06
C TYR A 193 16.38 -6.50 -18.24
N TYR A 194 17.64 -6.41 -18.66
CA TYR A 194 18.06 -5.45 -19.69
C TYR A 194 17.46 -5.74 -21.07
N THR A 195 17.64 -6.96 -21.61
CA THR A 195 17.09 -7.39 -22.90
C THR A 195 16.83 -8.89 -22.94
N GLU A 196 15.95 -9.35 -23.85
CA GLU A 196 15.78 -10.78 -24.15
C GLU A 196 17.10 -11.48 -24.54
N ALA A 197 18.02 -10.77 -25.20
CA ALA A 197 19.31 -11.31 -25.59
C ALA A 197 20.26 -11.52 -24.39
N SER A 198 20.34 -10.55 -23.46
CA SER A 198 21.12 -10.70 -22.23
C SER A 198 20.50 -11.75 -21.30
N LYS A 199 19.17 -11.78 -21.20
CA LYS A 199 18.43 -12.79 -20.44
C LYS A 199 18.67 -14.19 -20.99
N HIS A 200 18.72 -14.36 -22.31
CA HIS A 200 19.08 -15.62 -22.95
C HIS A 200 20.51 -16.06 -22.62
N ILE A 201 21.50 -15.15 -22.64
CA ILE A 201 22.88 -15.44 -22.23
C ILE A 201 22.92 -15.92 -20.77
N LEU A 202 22.11 -15.32 -19.88
CA LEU A 202 22.01 -15.76 -18.49
C LEU A 202 21.43 -17.17 -18.39
N TYR A 203 20.37 -17.52 -19.13
CA TYR A 203 19.86 -18.91 -19.17
C TYR A 203 20.89 -19.92 -19.71
N GLU A 204 21.68 -19.56 -20.73
CA GLU A 204 22.67 -20.47 -21.32
C GLU A 204 23.89 -20.70 -20.42
N LYS A 205 24.40 -19.64 -19.78
CA LYS A 205 25.65 -19.70 -19.01
C LYS A 205 25.45 -19.85 -17.51
N ALA A 206 24.37 -19.29 -16.97
CA ALA A 206 24.06 -19.25 -15.54
C ALA A 206 22.63 -19.76 -15.25
N PRO A 207 22.30 -21.02 -15.60
CA PRO A 207 20.93 -21.54 -15.57
C PRO A 207 20.35 -21.73 -14.15
N SER A 208 21.16 -21.77 -13.10
CA SER A 208 20.69 -21.75 -11.71
C SER A 208 20.44 -20.31 -11.24
N THR A 209 21.27 -19.34 -11.64
CA THR A 209 21.02 -17.92 -11.39
C THR A 209 19.80 -17.40 -12.15
N ALA A 210 19.62 -17.76 -13.43
CA ALA A 210 18.42 -17.39 -14.19
C ALA A 210 17.14 -17.96 -13.55
N ARG A 211 17.18 -19.22 -13.10
CA ARG A 211 16.09 -19.87 -12.37
C ARG A 211 15.82 -19.24 -11.00
N PHE A 212 16.81 -18.63 -10.34
CA PHE A 212 16.57 -17.86 -9.12
C PHE A 212 15.67 -16.65 -9.43
N PHE A 213 16.01 -15.86 -10.44
CA PHE A 213 15.21 -14.70 -10.84
C PHE A 213 13.83 -15.10 -11.40
N ASP A 214 13.72 -16.18 -12.18
CA ASP A 214 12.43 -16.73 -12.64
C ASP A 214 11.43 -16.95 -11.49
N ASN A 215 11.93 -17.35 -10.31
CA ASN A 215 11.08 -17.70 -9.17
C ASN A 215 10.98 -16.60 -8.13
N LEU A 216 11.82 -15.55 -8.20
CA LEU A 216 11.94 -14.51 -7.17
C LEU A 216 10.58 -13.84 -6.90
N HIS A 217 9.85 -13.50 -7.95
CA HIS A 217 8.53 -12.85 -7.85
C HIS A 217 7.51 -13.70 -7.05
N THR A 218 7.48 -15.03 -7.25
CA THR A 218 6.62 -15.97 -6.47
C THR A 218 7.02 -16.11 -5.00
N LYS A 219 8.21 -15.63 -4.61
CA LYS A 219 8.71 -15.66 -3.22
C LYS A 219 8.53 -14.33 -2.49
N ILE A 220 8.02 -13.29 -3.16
CA ILE A 220 7.75 -11.97 -2.60
C ILE A 220 6.33 -11.91 -2.07
N LEU A 221 6.18 -11.48 -0.81
CA LEU A 221 4.87 -11.21 -0.21
C LEU A 221 4.54 -9.72 -0.31
N MET A 222 3.33 -9.42 -0.75
CA MET A 222 2.84 -8.06 -0.94
C MET A 222 1.76 -7.72 0.09
N VAL A 223 2.10 -6.92 1.11
CA VAL A 223 1.14 -6.39 2.10
C VAL A 223 0.26 -5.31 1.44
N ILE A 224 -0.91 -5.69 0.90
CA ILE A 224 -1.80 -4.78 0.16
C ILE A 224 -2.79 -4.00 1.04
N ALA A 225 -3.05 -4.47 2.27
CA ALA A 225 -3.81 -3.70 3.26
C ALA A 225 -3.30 -3.98 4.67
N ARG A 226 -3.39 -2.97 5.54
CA ARG A 226 -3.15 -3.11 6.99
C ARG A 226 -4.03 -2.15 7.77
N SER A 227 -4.39 -2.55 8.98
CA SER A 227 -5.07 -1.73 9.98
C SER A 227 -4.37 -1.88 11.34
N GLU A 228 -4.96 -1.34 12.39
CA GLU A 228 -4.56 -1.61 13.78
C GLU A 228 -4.76 -3.09 14.17
N HIS A 229 -5.68 -3.80 13.50
CA HIS A 229 -6.13 -5.13 13.91
C HIS A 229 -6.05 -6.20 12.83
N SER A 230 -5.54 -5.86 11.65
CA SER A 230 -5.50 -6.79 10.53
C SER A 230 -4.44 -6.45 9.49
N PHE A 231 -4.12 -7.44 8.68
CA PHE A 231 -3.45 -7.25 7.40
C PHE A 231 -4.07 -8.14 6.32
N LYS A 232 -3.88 -7.75 5.06
CA LYS A 232 -4.06 -8.61 3.89
C LYS A 232 -2.75 -8.64 3.10
N ILE A 233 -2.29 -9.85 2.82
CA ILE A 233 -1.17 -10.14 1.91
C ILE A 233 -1.69 -10.81 0.64
N VAL A 234 -0.96 -10.62 -0.45
CA VAL A 234 -1.05 -11.39 -1.70
C VAL A 234 0.35 -11.77 -2.16
N TRP A 235 0.47 -12.73 -3.07
CA TRP A 235 1.72 -13.15 -3.70
C TRP A 235 1.44 -13.61 -5.13
N ASP A 236 2.49 -13.78 -5.93
CA ASP A 236 2.30 -14.26 -7.30
C ASP A 236 2.11 -15.79 -7.33
N GLU A 237 1.14 -16.26 -8.11
CA GLU A 237 0.84 -17.69 -8.22
C GLU A 237 1.98 -18.46 -8.92
N HIS A 238 2.41 -19.55 -8.29
CA HIS A 238 3.37 -20.48 -8.88
C HIS A 238 2.64 -21.46 -9.80
N ASN A 239 3.14 -21.67 -11.03
CA ASN A 239 2.47 -22.45 -12.08
C ASN A 239 2.11 -23.93 -11.75
N GLN A 240 2.71 -24.50 -10.70
CA GLN A 240 2.44 -25.85 -10.19
C GLN A 240 1.71 -25.86 -8.82
N ALA A 241 1.25 -24.71 -8.35
CA ALA A 241 0.49 -24.60 -7.11
C ALA A 241 -0.87 -25.35 -7.20
N SER A 242 -1.32 -25.87 -6.07
CA SER A 242 -2.67 -26.36 -5.88
C SER A 242 -3.29 -25.88 -4.57
N THR A 243 -2.46 -25.65 -3.54
CA THR A 243 -2.83 -25.06 -2.26
C THR A 243 -1.62 -24.33 -1.68
N TYR A 244 -1.85 -23.48 -0.67
CA TYR A 244 -0.82 -22.78 0.07
C TYR A 244 -1.02 -23.00 1.56
N MET A 245 0.06 -22.92 2.32
CA MET A 245 0.01 -22.81 3.78
C MET A 245 0.69 -21.52 4.19
N VAL A 246 -0.09 -20.60 4.76
CA VAL A 246 0.43 -19.36 5.34
C VAL A 246 0.77 -19.63 6.79
N ARG A 247 2.02 -19.38 7.17
CA ARG A 247 2.46 -19.36 8.56
C ARG A 247 2.49 -17.91 9.04
N VAL A 248 1.86 -17.64 10.19
CA VAL A 248 1.95 -16.36 10.91
C VAL A 248 2.46 -16.62 12.31
N ASN A 249 3.69 -16.18 12.60
CA ASN A 249 4.48 -16.62 13.75
C ASN A 249 4.51 -18.16 13.83
N ASP A 250 3.95 -18.76 14.88
CA ASP A 250 3.90 -20.24 15.05
C ASP A 250 2.57 -20.87 14.58
N LYS A 251 1.66 -20.11 13.97
CA LYS A 251 0.33 -20.60 13.54
C LYS A 251 0.27 -20.80 12.03
N GLU A 252 -0.35 -21.89 11.60
CA GLU A 252 -0.47 -22.27 10.19
C GLU A 252 -1.93 -22.24 9.71
N TYR A 253 -2.12 -21.79 8.48
CA TYR A 253 -3.42 -21.56 7.84
C TYR A 253 -3.35 -22.08 6.40
N ASP A 254 -4.11 -23.12 6.06
CA ASP A 254 -4.22 -23.60 4.67
C ASP A 254 -5.20 -22.72 3.87
N VAL A 255 -4.82 -22.32 2.66
CA VAL A 255 -5.62 -21.53 1.71
C VAL A 255 -5.48 -22.06 0.27
N THR A 256 -6.45 -21.74 -0.59
CA THR A 256 -6.43 -22.13 -2.02
C THR A 256 -6.02 -21.00 -2.95
N GLU A 257 -6.35 -19.76 -2.61
CA GLU A 257 -6.06 -18.57 -3.40
C GLU A 257 -4.68 -17.98 -3.03
N PRO A 258 -4.03 -17.23 -3.94
CA PRO A 258 -2.78 -16.52 -3.67
C PRO A 258 -2.97 -15.24 -2.81
N GLU A 259 -3.91 -15.29 -1.86
CA GLU A 259 -4.20 -14.20 -0.93
C GLU A 259 -4.54 -14.71 0.48
N PHE A 260 -4.23 -13.89 1.49
CA PHE A 260 -4.55 -14.19 2.88
C PHE A 260 -4.82 -12.93 3.69
N SER A 261 -5.91 -12.94 4.47
CA SER A 261 -6.26 -11.88 5.42
C SER A 261 -6.30 -12.44 6.83
N LEU A 262 -5.79 -11.69 7.80
CA LEU A 262 -5.85 -12.06 9.22
C LEU A 262 -6.30 -10.87 10.07
N ASP A 263 -7.38 -11.07 10.84
CA ASP A 263 -7.99 -10.09 11.73
C ASP A 263 -7.75 -10.40 13.22
N ASN A 264 -8.21 -9.51 14.10
CA ASN A 264 -8.13 -9.60 15.57
C ASN A 264 -6.67 -9.60 16.11
N LEU A 265 -5.78 -8.97 15.37
CA LEU A 265 -4.40 -8.73 15.75
C LEU A 265 -4.28 -7.63 16.81
N LEU A 266 -3.18 -7.65 17.56
CA LEU A 266 -2.73 -6.48 18.32
C LEU A 266 -2.17 -5.43 17.36
N GLY A 267 -2.46 -4.16 17.62
CA GLY A 267 -1.87 -2.99 16.95
C GLY A 267 -0.45 -2.70 17.42
N ASN A 268 0.24 -1.87 16.66
CA ASN A 268 1.67 -1.56 16.82
C ASN A 268 2.54 -2.82 17.05
N SER A 269 2.19 -3.94 16.41
CA SER A 269 2.79 -5.25 16.64
C SER A 269 3.28 -5.84 15.33
N SER A 270 4.43 -6.52 15.37
CA SER A 270 5.03 -7.17 14.21
C SER A 270 4.67 -8.65 14.16
N TYR A 271 4.35 -9.14 12.96
CA TYR A 271 4.00 -10.54 12.69
C TYR A 271 4.93 -11.07 11.60
N LYS A 272 5.63 -12.17 11.87
CA LYS A 272 6.42 -12.90 10.88
C LYS A 272 5.46 -13.70 10.00
N VAL A 273 5.50 -13.52 8.69
CA VAL A 273 4.61 -14.18 7.74
C VAL A 273 5.43 -14.89 6.68
N GLN A 274 5.12 -16.16 6.43
CA GLN A 274 5.74 -16.95 5.37
C GLN A 274 4.70 -17.83 4.67
N VAL A 275 4.78 -17.95 3.36
CA VAL A 275 3.88 -18.78 2.55
C VAL A 275 4.63 -19.99 2.03
N PHE A 276 4.03 -21.17 2.14
CA PHE A 276 4.53 -22.43 1.61
C PHE A 276 3.59 -22.92 0.50
N THR A 277 4.08 -22.93 -0.73
CA THR A 277 3.34 -23.38 -1.91
C THR A 277 3.37 -24.90 -1.99
N LYS A 278 2.20 -25.54 -2.09
CA LYS A 278 2.02 -26.99 -2.18
C LYS A 278 1.50 -27.40 -3.55
N ASP A 279 2.05 -28.50 -4.09
CA ASP A 279 1.54 -29.15 -5.30
C ASP A 279 0.22 -29.91 -5.03
N ALA A 280 -0.36 -30.51 -6.09
CA ALA A 280 -1.58 -31.32 -5.99
C ALA A 280 -1.45 -32.59 -5.12
N ASN A 281 -0.23 -32.98 -4.71
CA ASN A 281 0.04 -34.08 -3.77
C ASN A 281 0.22 -33.58 -2.33
N GLY A 282 0.10 -32.27 -2.08
CA GLY A 282 0.36 -31.63 -0.79
C GLY A 282 1.85 -31.45 -0.47
N LYS A 283 2.75 -31.70 -1.41
CA LYS A 283 4.20 -31.52 -1.22
C LYS A 283 4.56 -30.04 -1.38
N VAL A 284 5.31 -29.49 -0.43
CA VAL A 284 5.89 -28.14 -0.56
C VAL A 284 6.88 -28.12 -1.74
N ILE A 285 6.65 -27.22 -2.69
CA ILE A 285 7.46 -27.01 -3.90
C ILE A 285 8.20 -25.67 -3.92
N SER A 286 7.69 -24.66 -3.21
CA SER A 286 8.34 -23.37 -3.01
C SER A 286 7.95 -22.80 -1.65
N SER A 287 8.72 -21.85 -1.15
CA SER A 287 8.40 -21.04 0.03
C SER A 287 8.80 -19.59 -0.23
N SER A 288 7.96 -18.65 0.22
CA SER A 288 8.33 -17.25 0.25
C SER A 288 9.48 -17.01 1.23
N TYR A 289 10.10 -15.84 1.12
CA TYR A 289 10.88 -15.29 2.21
C TYR A 289 9.96 -14.96 3.41
N GLU A 290 10.53 -14.85 4.60
CA GLU A 290 9.78 -14.43 5.79
C GLU A 290 9.66 -12.90 5.78
N GLU A 291 8.43 -12.40 5.77
CA GLU A 291 8.12 -10.97 5.78
C GLU A 291 7.66 -10.52 7.17
N VAL A 292 8.09 -9.34 7.61
CA VAL A 292 7.68 -8.76 8.91
C VAL A 292 6.55 -7.74 8.71
N VAL A 293 5.31 -8.19 8.90
CA VAL A 293 4.13 -7.34 8.74
C VAL A 293 3.81 -6.62 10.05
N GLN A 294 3.99 -5.29 10.07
CA GLN A 294 3.62 -4.46 11.23
C GLN A 294 2.20 -3.89 11.09
N THR A 295 1.35 -4.15 12.09
CA THR A 295 0.03 -3.50 12.25
C THR A 295 0.18 -2.02 12.62
N LEU A 296 -0.82 -1.21 12.24
CA LEU A 296 -0.78 0.23 12.50
C LEU A 296 -0.80 0.52 14.01
N LYS A 297 -0.26 1.67 14.39
CA LYS A 297 -0.39 2.21 15.75
C LYS A 297 -1.85 2.55 16.03
N TYR A 298 -2.27 2.29 17.26
CA TYR A 298 -3.54 2.78 17.76
C TYR A 298 -3.62 4.30 17.66
N GLU A 299 -4.72 4.81 17.13
CA GLU A 299 -5.13 6.19 17.39
C GLU A 299 -5.41 6.37 18.90
N ASN A 300 -5.18 7.57 19.43
CA ASN A 300 -5.49 7.88 20.83
C ASN A 300 -7.02 7.89 21.01
N ILE A 301 -7.56 6.79 21.53
CA ILE A 301 -8.99 6.63 21.78
C ILE A 301 -9.44 7.60 22.89
N ASP A 302 -10.39 8.48 22.57
CA ASP A 302 -11.06 9.29 23.58
C ASP A 302 -12.12 8.44 24.29
N VAL A 303 -11.85 8.18 25.57
CA VAL A 303 -12.70 7.39 26.46
C VAL A 303 -13.49 8.26 27.45
N SER A 304 -13.36 9.59 27.39
CA SER A 304 -13.97 10.52 28.35
C SER A 304 -15.49 10.35 28.41
N GLY A 305 -16.15 10.33 27.25
CA GLY A 305 -17.59 10.09 27.14
C GLY A 305 -18.04 8.74 27.72
N LEU A 306 -17.26 7.66 27.50
CA LEU A 306 -17.58 6.34 28.07
C LEU A 306 -17.41 6.32 29.59
N VAL A 307 -16.39 7.00 30.13
CA VAL A 307 -16.17 7.15 31.57
C VAL A 307 -17.33 7.91 32.22
N ASP A 308 -17.77 9.01 31.62
CA ASP A 308 -18.90 9.81 32.11
C ASP A 308 -20.22 9.02 32.05
N ALA A 309 -20.50 8.36 30.92
CA ALA A 309 -21.67 7.50 30.76
C ALA A 309 -21.69 6.35 31.78
N TYR A 310 -20.54 5.72 32.04
CA TYR A 310 -20.40 4.66 33.04
C TYR A 310 -20.57 5.17 34.49
N ASN A 311 -20.13 6.40 34.77
CA ASN A 311 -20.39 7.05 36.06
C ASN A 311 -21.88 7.40 36.24
N GLU A 312 -22.58 7.77 35.16
CA GLU A 312 -24.03 7.97 35.18
C GLU A 312 -24.80 6.67 35.46
N ILE A 313 -24.36 5.51 34.95
CA ILE A 313 -24.91 4.20 35.37
C ILE A 313 -24.75 4.02 36.88
N LYS A 314 -23.57 4.32 37.42
CA LYS A 314 -23.28 4.16 38.86
C LYS A 314 -24.15 5.06 39.74
N ALA A 315 -24.51 6.25 39.27
CA ALA A 315 -25.35 7.21 39.97
C ALA A 315 -26.83 6.79 40.07
N ILE A 316 -27.32 5.95 39.15
CA ILE A 316 -28.66 5.35 39.25
C ILE A 316 -28.64 4.27 40.34
N ASP A 317 -29.56 4.35 41.28
CA ASP A 317 -29.76 3.34 42.33
C ASP A 317 -30.02 1.94 41.73
N VAL A 318 -29.43 0.90 42.34
CA VAL A 318 -29.45 -0.48 41.81
C VAL A 318 -30.87 -0.99 41.59
N ASP A 319 -31.82 -0.66 42.48
CA ASP A 319 -33.22 -1.10 42.39
C ASP A 319 -33.98 -0.44 41.23
N ASN A 320 -33.43 0.62 40.64
CA ASN A 320 -33.99 1.32 39.48
C ASN A 320 -33.24 1.01 38.16
N ARG A 321 -32.23 0.13 38.17
CA ARG A 321 -31.52 -0.28 36.95
C ARG A 321 -32.28 -1.38 36.22
N THR A 322 -32.40 -1.23 34.90
CA THR A 322 -32.93 -2.30 34.05
C THR A 322 -31.86 -3.33 33.74
N GLU A 323 -32.28 -4.55 33.41
CA GLU A 323 -31.38 -5.62 32.96
C GLU A 323 -30.52 -5.19 31.75
N ALA A 324 -31.12 -4.45 30.79
CA ALA A 324 -30.39 -3.88 29.67
C ALA A 324 -29.27 -2.91 30.10
N LEU A 325 -29.50 -2.09 31.13
CA LEU A 325 -28.48 -1.18 31.65
C LEU A 325 -27.35 -1.95 32.36
N ASN A 326 -27.69 -3.02 33.09
CA ASN A 326 -26.69 -3.89 33.71
C ASN A 326 -25.82 -4.61 32.67
N GLN A 327 -26.41 -5.04 31.54
CA GLN A 327 -25.67 -5.63 30.42
C GLN A 327 -24.74 -4.62 29.75
N LEU A 328 -25.20 -3.40 29.47
CA LEU A 328 -24.35 -2.31 28.94
C LEU A 328 -23.21 -1.96 29.91
N LYS A 329 -23.45 -2.01 31.23
CA LYS A 329 -22.39 -1.85 32.23
C LYS A 329 -21.33 -2.95 32.12
N ALA A 330 -21.73 -4.22 32.02
CA ALA A 330 -20.79 -5.34 31.89
C ALA A 330 -20.00 -5.29 30.56
N GLN A 331 -20.63 -4.80 29.48
CA GLN A 331 -19.94 -4.50 28.22
C GLN A 331 -18.92 -3.38 28.39
N SER A 332 -19.21 -2.35 29.19
CA SER A 332 -18.26 -1.27 29.53
C SER A 332 -17.06 -1.81 30.31
N ASP A 333 -17.30 -2.65 31.32
CA ASP A 333 -16.25 -3.30 32.11
C ASP A 333 -15.30 -4.11 31.20
N THR A 334 -15.86 -4.83 30.21
CA THR A 334 -15.08 -5.56 29.19
C THR A 334 -14.36 -4.61 28.23
N MET A 335 -14.99 -3.50 27.85
CA MET A 335 -14.44 -2.54 26.89
C MET A 335 -13.23 -1.80 27.47
N PHE A 336 -13.24 -1.42 28.75
CA PHE A 336 -12.06 -0.84 29.41
C PHE A 336 -10.86 -1.81 29.38
N THR A 337 -11.06 -3.10 29.65
CA THR A 337 -10.01 -4.12 29.50
C THR A 337 -9.50 -4.25 28.06
N ASN A 338 -10.39 -4.15 27.07
CA ASN A 338 -9.98 -4.19 25.67
C ASN A 338 -9.24 -2.92 25.23
N ILE A 339 -9.58 -1.75 25.77
CA ILE A 339 -8.88 -0.48 25.54
C ILE A 339 -7.45 -0.54 26.07
N GLU A 340 -7.23 -1.09 27.27
CA GLU A 340 -5.87 -1.32 27.82
C GLU A 340 -5.02 -2.26 26.94
N GLN A 341 -5.67 -3.17 26.21
CA GLN A 341 -5.05 -4.08 25.24
C GLN A 341 -5.03 -3.50 23.81
N GLY A 342 -5.60 -2.31 23.63
CA GLY A 342 -5.81 -1.59 22.37
C GLY A 342 -6.78 -2.25 21.38
N ARG A 343 -7.54 -3.28 21.77
CA ARG A 343 -8.41 -4.11 20.89
C ARG A 343 -9.74 -3.44 20.47
N ILE A 344 -9.80 -2.11 20.42
CA ILE A 344 -11.01 -1.30 20.27
C ILE A 344 -10.74 -0.13 19.34
N SER A 345 -11.74 0.22 18.51
CA SER A 345 -11.76 1.44 17.71
C SER A 345 -12.65 2.50 18.36
N GLN A 346 -12.42 3.79 18.07
CA GLN A 346 -13.24 4.90 18.57
C GLN A 346 -14.74 4.67 18.32
N GLU A 347 -15.11 4.22 17.11
CA GLU A 347 -16.51 3.91 16.74
C GLU A 347 -17.20 2.91 17.70
N LYS A 348 -16.44 1.94 18.28
CA LYS A 348 -17.00 0.99 19.26
C LYS A 348 -17.22 1.64 20.63
N VAL A 349 -16.33 2.57 21.03
CA VAL A 349 -16.48 3.37 22.25
C VAL A 349 -17.67 4.30 22.14
N ASP A 350 -17.80 5.01 21.02
CA ASP A 350 -18.90 5.96 20.76
C ASP A 350 -20.25 5.23 20.78
N LYS A 351 -20.38 4.11 20.03
CA LYS A 351 -21.62 3.31 19.99
C LYS A 351 -22.04 2.78 21.36
N LEU A 352 -21.09 2.35 22.20
CA LEU A 352 -21.41 1.92 23.56
C LEU A 352 -21.83 3.11 24.44
N THR A 353 -21.11 4.22 24.34
CA THR A 353 -21.40 5.49 25.05
C THR A 353 -22.83 5.97 24.74
N ASP A 354 -23.19 6.07 23.46
CA ASP A 354 -24.54 6.44 23.01
C ASP A 354 -25.60 5.49 23.55
N SER A 355 -25.36 4.18 23.47
CA SER A 355 -26.29 3.15 23.95
C SER A 355 -26.56 3.25 25.45
N ILE A 356 -25.53 3.57 26.23
CA ILE A 356 -25.64 3.85 27.68
C ILE A 356 -26.43 5.13 27.91
N MET A 357 -26.05 6.24 27.25
CA MET A 357 -26.65 7.54 27.50
C MET A 357 -28.14 7.58 27.15
N VAL A 358 -28.57 6.89 26.09
CA VAL A 358 -30.00 6.68 25.79
C VAL A 358 -30.70 5.99 26.98
N LYS A 359 -30.17 4.88 27.48
CA LYS A 359 -30.82 4.11 28.57
C LYS A 359 -30.78 4.81 29.93
N VAL A 360 -29.72 5.55 30.22
CA VAL A 360 -29.63 6.44 31.39
C VAL A 360 -30.72 7.52 31.31
N ASN A 361 -30.90 8.15 30.15
CA ASN A 361 -31.89 9.21 29.96
C ASN A 361 -33.34 8.68 30.03
N ASP A 362 -33.62 7.50 29.45
CA ASP A 362 -34.91 6.82 29.61
C ASP A 362 -35.27 6.64 31.10
N ILE A 363 -34.36 6.07 31.89
CA ILE A 363 -34.58 5.79 33.32
C ILE A 363 -34.71 7.09 34.13
N LYS A 364 -33.87 8.10 33.86
CA LYS A 364 -33.98 9.41 34.50
C LYS A 364 -35.33 10.07 34.22
N PHE A 365 -35.83 9.97 32.98
CA PHE A 365 -37.15 10.48 32.61
C PHE A 365 -38.26 9.74 33.37
N ASP A 366 -38.26 8.40 33.38
CA ASP A 366 -39.25 7.59 34.09
C ASP A 366 -39.27 7.89 35.60
N LEU A 367 -38.11 8.10 36.23
CA LEU A 367 -38.00 8.50 37.63
C LEU A 367 -38.59 9.89 37.89
N VAL A 368 -38.36 10.86 37.00
CA VAL A 368 -38.98 12.19 37.08
C VAL A 368 -40.50 12.11 36.90
N MET A 369 -40.99 11.30 35.95
CA MET A 369 -42.42 11.08 35.72
C MET A 369 -43.10 10.39 36.92
N LYS A 370 -42.44 9.40 37.53
CA LYS A 370 -42.92 8.68 38.72
C LYS A 370 -43.02 9.56 39.97
N ASN A 371 -42.09 10.52 40.10
CA ASN A 371 -42.02 11.45 41.23
C ASN A 371 -42.79 12.76 41.00
N MET A 372 -43.40 12.97 39.82
CA MET A 372 -44.14 14.19 39.53
C MET A 372 -45.44 14.28 40.37
N PRO A 373 -45.70 15.39 41.07
CA PRO A 373 -46.91 15.53 41.88
C PRO A 373 -48.16 15.53 41.00
N LYS A 374 -49.08 14.58 41.26
CA LYS A 374 -50.38 14.51 40.58
C LYS A 374 -51.17 15.79 40.85
N ARG A 375 -51.42 16.60 39.82
CA ARG A 375 -52.29 17.79 39.95
C ARG A 375 -53.69 17.36 40.41
N PRO A 376 -54.30 18.03 41.41
CA PRO A 376 -55.70 17.82 41.74
C PRO A 376 -56.57 18.32 40.58
N VAL A 377 -57.48 17.47 40.10
CA VAL A 377 -58.53 17.89 39.16
C VAL A 377 -59.66 18.51 39.99
N THR A 378 -59.60 19.83 40.17
CA THR A 378 -60.63 20.60 40.89
C THR A 378 -60.97 21.88 40.16
N GLY A 379 -62.25 22.06 39.82
CA GLY A 379 -62.81 23.34 39.36
C GLY A 379 -63.31 23.35 37.93
N VAL A 380 -64.55 22.91 37.71
CA VAL A 380 -65.37 23.45 36.62
C VAL A 380 -65.78 24.86 37.06
N ALA A 381 -65.11 25.88 36.52
CA ALA A 381 -65.49 27.28 36.72
C ALA A 381 -66.26 27.76 35.48
N THR A 382 -67.54 28.08 35.66
CA THR A 382 -68.39 28.71 34.65
C THR A 382 -67.85 30.08 34.26
N ILE A 383 -67.76 30.33 32.96
CA ILE A 383 -67.40 31.64 32.41
C ILE A 383 -68.63 32.54 32.46
N THR A 384 -68.50 33.71 33.09
CA THR A 384 -69.40 34.86 32.88
C THR A 384 -68.55 36.05 32.43
N GLU A 385 -68.96 36.67 31.34
CA GLU A 385 -68.30 37.83 30.74
C GLU A 385 -68.49 39.08 31.61
N GLU A 386 -67.44 39.88 31.81
CA GLU A 386 -67.50 41.35 31.63
C GLU A 386 -66.11 42.02 31.71
N ASN A 387 -65.53 42.24 30.52
CA ASN A 387 -64.75 43.43 30.14
C ASN A 387 -63.39 43.78 30.82
N PRO A 388 -62.54 44.63 30.20
CA PRO A 388 -61.12 44.29 30.05
C PRO A 388 -60.13 45.38 30.50
N ILE A 389 -58.83 45.12 30.37
CA ILE A 389 -57.76 45.97 29.77
C ILE A 389 -56.36 45.64 30.32
N MET A 390 -55.42 45.46 29.38
CA MET A 390 -53.94 45.53 29.45
C MET A 390 -53.08 44.44 30.13
N SER A 391 -52.40 43.69 29.25
CA SER A 391 -50.95 43.37 29.23
C SER A 391 -50.30 42.62 30.39
N PHE A 392 -49.91 41.35 30.16
CA PHE A 392 -48.51 40.97 29.86
C PHE A 392 -48.37 39.43 29.66
N LEU A 393 -48.18 39.00 28.41
CA LEU A 393 -47.67 37.69 27.93
C LEU A 393 -47.52 37.83 26.39
N PRO A 394 -46.62 37.11 25.69
CA PRO A 394 -46.20 35.74 25.99
C PRO A 394 -44.68 35.43 25.90
N LEU A 395 -44.23 34.35 26.56
CA LEU A 395 -43.48 33.27 25.89
C LEU A 395 -43.38 32.00 26.76
N VAL A 396 -44.10 30.96 26.36
CA VAL A 396 -43.84 29.55 26.70
C VAL A 396 -43.93 28.79 25.37
N PHE A 397 -43.16 27.72 25.21
CA PHE A 397 -42.94 26.94 23.97
C PHE A 397 -42.00 27.54 22.92
N ALA A 398 -40.69 27.33 23.12
CA ALA A 398 -39.73 27.00 22.05
C ALA A 398 -38.34 26.62 22.61
N VAL A 399 -38.10 25.34 22.95
CA VAL A 399 -36.85 24.59 22.66
C VAL A 399 -37.18 23.09 22.72
N PHE A 400 -37.48 22.47 21.58
CA PHE A 400 -37.42 21.01 21.38
C PHE A 400 -37.44 20.68 19.88
N GLY A 401 -36.60 19.72 19.45
CA GLY A 401 -36.37 19.39 18.03
C GLY A 401 -35.39 20.35 17.36
N ILE A 402 -34.62 19.97 16.33
CA ILE A 402 -34.64 18.77 15.44
C ILE A 402 -33.14 18.55 15.05
N LEU A 403 -32.53 17.36 14.86
CA LEU A 403 -32.88 16.18 14.04
C LEU A 403 -32.02 14.95 14.45
N ILE A 404 -32.51 13.71 14.27
CA ILE A 404 -31.68 12.49 14.10
C ILE A 404 -31.86 12.05 12.64
N VAL A 405 -30.77 11.90 11.89
CA VAL A 405 -30.82 11.42 10.50
C VAL A 405 -30.72 9.90 10.49
N ALA A 406 -31.84 9.22 10.20
CA ALA A 406 -31.82 7.84 9.72
C ALA A 406 -31.95 7.86 8.18
N GLY A 407 -30.99 7.25 7.48
CA GLY A 407 -31.01 7.17 6.03
C GLY A 407 -32.13 6.24 5.53
N GLY A 408 -33.00 6.76 4.66
CA GLY A 408 -34.08 6.01 4.03
C GLY A 408 -34.38 6.57 2.64
N VAL A 409 -33.98 5.84 1.60
CA VAL A 409 -34.14 6.23 0.20
C VAL A 409 -35.62 6.32 -0.19
N LEU A 410 -36.04 7.42 -0.80
CA LEU A 410 -37.17 7.39 -1.74
C LEU A 410 -37.02 8.41 -2.88
N VAL A 411 -37.18 7.92 -4.10
CA VAL A 411 -37.06 8.66 -5.36
C VAL A 411 -38.45 8.96 -5.92
N TYR A 412 -38.75 10.22 -6.25
CA TYR A 412 -39.47 10.67 -7.48
C TYR A 412 -39.63 12.22 -7.43
N LEU A 413 -39.08 13.02 -8.35
CA LEU A 413 -39.52 13.35 -9.73
C LEU A 413 -40.72 14.33 -9.86
N LEU A 414 -40.51 15.34 -10.71
CA LEU A 414 -41.46 16.18 -11.48
C LEU A 414 -41.85 17.61 -11.02
N LYS A 415 -41.39 18.55 -11.86
CA LYS A 415 -42.11 19.68 -12.51
C LYS A 415 -42.61 20.89 -11.68
N SER A 416 -42.09 22.05 -12.10
CA SER A 416 -42.84 23.20 -12.69
C SER A 416 -44.04 23.74 -11.89
N ASN A 417 -44.05 25.00 -11.44
CA ASN A 417 -44.15 26.16 -12.35
C ASN A 417 -43.96 27.52 -11.62
N LYS A 418 -43.44 28.51 -12.36
CA LYS A 418 -43.81 29.94 -12.36
C LYS A 418 -44.64 30.53 -11.20
N LYS A 419 -44.10 31.55 -10.50
CA LYS A 419 -44.33 33.00 -10.74
C LYS A 419 -43.72 33.86 -9.62
N GLY A 420 -43.19 35.04 -9.99
CA GLY A 420 -42.54 36.00 -9.12
C GLY A 420 -41.47 36.71 -9.91
#